data_AF-A0A8K0RZT5-F1
#
_entry.id   AF-A0A8K0RZT5-F1
#
_cell.length_a   1.000
_cell.length_b   1.000
_cell.length_c   1.000
_cell.angle_alpha   90.00
_cell.angle_beta   90.00
_cell.angle_gamma   90.00
#
_symmetry.space_group_name_H-M   'P 1'
#
loop_
_entity.id
_entity.type
_entity.pdbx_description
1 polymer ?
#
loop_
_entity_poly.entity_id
_entity_poly.type
_entity_poly.pdbx_seq_one_letter_code
_entity_poly.pdbx_strand_id
1 'polypeptide(L)'
;MIDKTKTAEDPPKGLLWNIPAVKKWPLSKAREVMNKISTTYIWWDWMCVPQRGDNPLSVELMKAQCEEITKQRHIYEAASKSIVWLHSTSWSNDSALKDLIKLRPEYTEAKDVASLQKEIDNAIASYIKAWSEEYWLRAGWAYQEGAFLSETILLDSDGKMLSGPDLSVADHATVSDLTNPIMHITQQLAADYFVKSQGHEPETGLPIPDSAYLLSQAPEDWLCFSLKVILWSGLAYPLRNSPLHTLAGRENRKFEVKQDGCWGLVGILGLTNIEITYDEEDFLMEDTKARFFRALIDMYQWEILMMGFPEASQFTSEGFKWEDVLSGVILPVHAFAVEVRDAPGSTRIDVPVLSYTNEIRIKGKNGKKVTLYRPTDEEKKCFRHYRQDDDGLKIISNRKTTFEQDTTLSFSWMVPLHHINMKAGVSGIRCIALIYKRPELSNASACFAFGGVIDIKGVGGKFIEFDEVVLDPSPPLPNPNYHSTPEASDNDVPEAPE
;
A
#
# COMPACT_ATOMS: atom_id res chain seq x y z
N MET A 1 30.86 27.02 17.74
CA MET A 1 32.19 26.85 17.13
C MET A 1 32.51 25.36 17.15
N ILE A 2 32.52 24.70 15.99
CA ILE A 2 32.92 23.29 15.90
C ILE A 2 34.45 23.28 15.85
N ASP A 3 35.06 22.64 16.83
CA ASP A 3 36.50 22.44 16.89
C ASP A 3 36.93 21.48 15.77
N LYS A 4 37.56 22.00 14.72
CA LYS A 4 38.04 21.22 13.56
C LYS A 4 39.18 20.26 13.92
N THR A 5 39.73 20.31 15.14
CA THR A 5 40.85 19.47 15.57
C THR A 5 40.41 18.24 16.35
N LYS A 6 39.15 18.18 16.82
CA LYS A 6 38.59 16.98 17.44
C LYS A 6 38.05 16.03 16.37
N THR A 7 38.88 15.09 15.92
CA THR A 7 38.40 13.92 15.19
C THR A 7 37.71 12.96 16.16
N ALA A 8 36.44 12.62 15.92
CA ALA A 8 35.78 11.52 16.63
C ALA A 8 36.59 10.22 16.43
N GLU A 9 36.69 9.41 17.48
CA GLU A 9 37.44 8.15 17.51
C GLU A 9 36.80 7.10 16.58
N ASP A 10 37.60 6.10 16.17
CA ASP A 10 37.18 5.01 15.27
C ASP A 10 37.56 3.65 15.90
N PRO A 11 36.60 2.87 16.44
CA PRO A 11 35.16 3.14 16.45
C PRO A 11 34.78 4.25 17.45
N PRO A 12 33.62 4.92 17.26
CA PRO A 12 33.15 5.93 18.20
C PRO A 12 32.95 5.36 19.61
N LYS A 13 33.33 6.12 20.65
CA LYS A 13 33.06 5.81 22.06
C LYS A 13 31.60 6.11 22.41
N GLY A 14 30.87 5.16 23.00
CA GLY A 14 29.47 5.32 23.43
C GLY A 14 28.67 4.02 23.34
N LEU A 15 27.33 4.10 23.50
CA LEU A 15 26.44 3.00 23.14
C LEU A 15 26.68 2.66 21.66
N LEU A 16 27.13 1.43 21.40
CA LEU A 16 27.31 0.90 20.05
C LEU A 16 26.03 0.21 19.61
N TRP A 17 25.59 0.54 18.41
CA TRP A 17 24.25 0.23 17.92
C TRP A 17 24.29 -1.14 17.27
N ASN A 18 23.30 -1.99 17.52
CA ASN A 18 23.29 -3.33 16.96
C ASN A 18 22.77 -3.32 15.53
N ILE A 19 23.50 -2.68 14.62
CA ILE A 19 23.03 -2.50 13.23
C ILE A 19 23.70 -3.57 12.36
N PRO A 20 22.93 -4.51 11.76
CA PRO A 20 23.42 -5.74 11.16
C PRO A 20 24.50 -5.59 10.07
N ALA A 21 24.67 -4.39 9.51
CA ALA A 21 25.57 -4.14 8.38
C ALA A 21 26.83 -3.32 8.72
N VAL A 22 26.90 -2.64 9.88
CA VAL A 22 27.82 -1.49 10.04
C VAL A 22 29.02 -1.74 10.93
N LYS A 23 29.08 -2.95 11.52
CA LYS A 23 30.30 -3.50 12.11
C LYS A 23 31.48 -3.60 11.12
N LYS A 24 31.22 -3.48 9.80
CA LYS A 24 32.20 -3.54 8.71
C LYS A 24 32.68 -2.16 8.21
N TRP A 25 32.07 -1.05 8.64
CA TRP A 25 32.29 0.27 8.04
C TRP A 25 32.82 1.27 9.08
N PRO A 26 34.16 1.52 9.08
CA PRO A 26 34.76 2.43 10.04
C PRO A 26 34.43 3.89 9.71
N LEU A 27 34.47 4.78 10.72
CA LEU A 27 34.18 6.21 10.55
C LEU A 27 35.16 6.87 9.57
N SER A 28 36.39 6.37 9.50
CA SER A 28 37.39 6.77 8.50
C SER A 28 36.90 6.58 7.06
N LYS A 29 36.25 5.45 6.74
CA LYS A 29 35.71 5.19 5.39
C LYS A 29 34.54 6.11 5.07
N ALA A 30 33.69 6.41 6.04
CA ALA A 30 32.64 7.40 5.86
C ALA A 30 33.20 8.77 5.49
N ARG A 31 34.21 9.25 6.22
CA ARG A 31 34.90 10.52 5.91
C ARG A 31 35.47 10.54 4.50
N GLU A 32 36.08 9.43 4.06
CA GLU A 32 36.58 9.28 2.69
C GLU A 32 35.47 9.47 1.65
N VAL A 33 34.34 8.77 1.82
CA VAL A 33 33.18 8.87 0.93
C VAL A 33 32.63 10.29 0.92
N MET A 34 32.48 10.94 2.07
CA MET A 34 31.92 12.29 2.17
C MET A 34 32.82 13.35 1.54
N ASN A 35 34.13 13.22 1.73
CA ASN A 35 35.11 14.05 1.04
C ASN A 35 35.01 13.86 -0.49
N LYS A 36 34.85 12.62 -0.95
CA LYS A 36 34.76 12.30 -2.38
C LYS A 36 33.55 12.91 -3.06
N ILE A 37 32.41 12.96 -2.39
CA ILE A 37 31.19 13.61 -2.91
C ILE A 37 31.14 15.12 -2.60
N SER A 38 32.23 15.70 -2.08
CA SER A 38 32.34 17.13 -1.72
C SER A 38 31.29 17.61 -0.72
N THR A 39 30.87 16.74 0.20
CA THR A 39 29.86 17.07 1.22
C THR A 39 30.52 17.23 2.58
N THR A 40 30.39 18.42 3.16
CA THR A 40 31.03 18.81 4.44
C THR A 40 30.16 18.57 5.68
N TYR A 41 28.86 18.38 5.50
CA TYR A 41 27.91 18.13 6.58
C TYR A 41 26.88 17.10 6.11
N ILE A 42 26.81 15.99 6.81
CA ILE A 42 25.77 14.98 6.63
C ILE A 42 25.20 14.70 8.00
N TRP A 43 23.89 14.74 8.08
CA TRP A 43 23.19 14.18 9.21
C TRP A 43 23.13 12.66 9.00
N TRP A 44 23.64 11.92 9.98
CA TRP A 44 23.93 10.49 9.88
C TRP A 44 23.11 9.77 10.94
N ASP A 45 21.95 9.29 10.52
CA ASP A 45 20.79 9.20 11.40
C ASP A 45 20.44 7.78 11.86
N TRP A 46 20.95 6.77 11.16
CA TRP A 46 21.03 5.41 11.68
C TRP A 46 21.86 5.29 12.98
N MET A 47 22.53 6.38 13.43
CA MET A 47 23.23 6.52 14.70
C MET A 47 22.57 7.53 15.67
N CYS A 48 21.33 8.00 15.42
CA CYS A 48 20.67 9.05 16.24
C CYS A 48 19.40 8.61 17.01
N VAL A 49 18.61 7.61 16.59
CA VAL A 49 17.55 6.95 17.42
C VAL A 49 18.05 5.81 18.35
N PRO A 50 18.24 6.00 19.68
CA PRO A 50 18.80 4.97 20.57
C PRO A 50 18.09 3.62 20.43
N GLN A 51 18.86 2.55 20.17
CA GLN A 51 18.35 1.19 20.00
C GLN A 51 18.60 0.35 21.26
N ARG A 52 17.67 -0.57 21.57
CA ARG A 52 17.86 -1.54 22.66
C ARG A 52 18.96 -2.52 22.27
N GLY A 53 20.04 -2.57 23.05
CA GLY A 53 21.03 -3.63 22.99
C GLY A 53 20.59 -4.82 23.84
N ASP A 54 21.56 -5.52 24.45
CA ASP A 54 21.27 -6.58 25.42
C ASP A 54 20.67 -6.03 26.74
N ASN A 55 20.75 -4.72 26.97
CA ASN A 55 20.21 -4.03 28.14
C ASN A 55 19.09 -3.04 27.74
N PRO A 56 18.11 -2.82 28.63
CA PRO A 56 17.10 -1.77 28.46
C PRO A 56 17.74 -0.38 28.34
N LEU A 57 17.05 0.54 27.64
CA LEU A 57 17.47 1.94 27.55
C LEU A 57 17.18 2.65 28.88
N SER A 58 18.00 3.64 29.25
CA SER A 58 17.65 4.53 30.36
C SER A 58 16.46 5.42 29.97
N VAL A 59 15.76 5.97 30.96
CA VAL A 59 14.62 6.89 30.74
C VAL A 59 15.02 8.07 29.84
N GLU A 60 16.22 8.62 30.02
CA GLU A 60 16.74 9.70 29.18
C GLU A 60 16.97 9.27 27.73
N LEU A 61 17.45 8.04 27.51
CA LEU A 61 17.67 7.49 26.17
C LEU A 61 16.35 7.12 25.47
N MET A 62 15.35 6.65 26.22
CA MET A 62 14.00 6.44 25.68
C MET A 62 13.36 7.76 25.26
N LYS A 63 13.51 8.82 26.07
CA LYS A 63 13.05 10.16 25.69
C LYS A 63 13.75 10.65 24.43
N ALA A 64 15.07 10.49 24.35
CA ALA A 64 15.82 10.82 23.15
C ALA A 64 15.33 10.00 21.93
N GLN A 65 15.00 8.72 22.10
CA GLN A 65 14.41 7.89 21.05
C GLN A 65 13.12 8.51 20.47
N CYS A 66 12.19 8.93 21.32
CA CYS A 66 10.97 9.62 20.88
C CYS A 66 11.26 10.95 20.17
N GLU A 67 12.18 11.75 20.72
CA GLU A 67 12.58 13.05 20.16
C GLU A 67 13.21 12.88 18.76
N GLU A 68 14.02 11.84 18.56
CA GLU A 68 14.71 11.59 17.30
C GLU A 68 13.75 11.10 16.21
N ILE A 69 12.80 10.21 16.52
CA ILE A 69 11.73 9.86 15.58
C ILE A 69 10.88 11.10 15.22
N THR A 70 10.60 11.98 16.19
CA THR A 70 9.87 13.23 15.93
C THR A 70 10.65 14.17 15.02
N LYS A 71 11.98 14.24 15.15
CA LYS A 71 12.85 15.02 14.26
C LYS A 71 12.81 14.51 12.82
N GLN A 72 12.68 13.19 12.61
CA GLN A 72 12.61 12.60 11.26
C GLN A 72 11.55 13.23 10.37
N ARG A 73 10.38 13.48 10.94
CA ARG A 73 9.28 14.10 10.24
C ARG A 73 9.68 15.46 9.67
N HIS A 74 10.29 16.31 10.51
CA HIS A 74 10.71 17.65 10.09
C HIS A 74 11.76 17.59 8.98
N ILE A 75 12.61 16.56 8.99
CA ILE A 75 13.66 16.39 8.00
C ILE A 75 13.09 15.90 6.68
N TYR A 76 12.16 14.93 6.70
CA TYR A 76 11.45 14.51 5.50
C TYR A 76 10.74 15.68 4.79
N GLU A 77 10.12 16.58 5.56
CA GLU A 77 9.42 17.75 5.02
C GLU A 77 10.36 18.82 4.47
N ALA A 78 11.49 19.08 5.14
CA ALA A 78 12.38 20.19 4.83
C ALA A 78 13.61 19.81 3.96
N ALA A 79 13.87 18.52 3.76
CA ALA A 79 15.00 18.06 2.96
C ALA A 79 14.85 18.52 1.50
N SER A 80 15.91 19.16 0.99
CA SER A 80 16.02 19.59 -0.42
C SER A 80 17.04 18.78 -1.21
N LYS A 81 17.87 17.98 -0.53
CA LYS A 81 18.87 17.06 -1.08
C LYS A 81 19.05 15.88 -0.14
N SER A 82 19.24 14.70 -0.71
CA SER A 82 19.43 13.45 0.02
C SER A 82 20.38 12.54 -0.74
N ILE A 83 21.06 11.66 -0.01
CA ILE A 83 21.88 10.59 -0.56
C ILE A 83 21.55 9.30 0.17
N VAL A 84 21.67 8.17 -0.53
CA VAL A 84 21.69 6.85 0.09
C VAL A 84 23.05 6.23 -0.16
N TRP A 85 23.73 5.85 0.91
CA TRP A 85 25.00 5.13 0.85
C TRP A 85 24.75 3.62 0.96
N LEU A 86 24.90 2.93 -0.16
CA LEU A 86 24.59 1.51 -0.32
C LEU A 86 25.79 0.66 0.10
N HIS A 87 25.82 0.28 1.37
CA HIS A 87 26.94 -0.45 1.97
C HIS A 87 27.19 -1.84 1.37
N SER A 88 26.17 -2.50 0.82
CA SER A 88 26.31 -3.85 0.25
C SER A 88 26.62 -3.84 -1.25
N THR A 89 26.58 -2.68 -1.88
CA THR A 89 26.64 -2.56 -3.33
C THR A 89 27.97 -1.96 -3.79
N SER A 90 28.50 -2.44 -4.92
CA SER A 90 29.63 -1.83 -5.62
C SER A 90 29.29 -1.69 -7.10
N TRP A 91 29.34 -0.48 -7.66
CA TRP A 91 29.02 -0.26 -9.06
C TRP A 91 30.08 -0.83 -10.02
N SER A 92 31.28 -1.09 -9.49
CA SER A 92 32.40 -1.66 -10.24
C SER A 92 32.23 -3.16 -10.49
N ASN A 93 31.37 -3.83 -9.71
CA ASN A 93 31.06 -5.25 -9.83
C ASN A 93 29.65 -5.46 -10.42
N ASP A 94 29.31 -6.71 -10.68
CA ASP A 94 27.93 -7.12 -10.90
C ASP A 94 27.13 -6.96 -9.60
N SER A 95 25.95 -6.36 -9.70
CA SER A 95 25.08 -6.07 -8.55
C SER A 95 23.64 -6.19 -9.00
N ALA A 96 22.83 -6.94 -8.26
CA ALA A 96 21.41 -7.07 -8.58
C ALA A 96 20.67 -5.73 -8.55
N LEU A 97 21.09 -4.79 -7.69
CA LEU A 97 20.54 -3.45 -7.67
C LEU A 97 20.89 -2.65 -8.93
N LYS A 98 22.11 -2.82 -9.44
CA LYS A 98 22.53 -2.21 -10.72
C LYS A 98 21.72 -2.78 -11.89
N ASP A 99 21.46 -4.08 -11.90
CA ASP A 99 20.61 -4.73 -12.91
C ASP A 99 19.18 -4.19 -12.86
N LEU A 100 18.65 -4.01 -11.65
CA LEU A 100 17.31 -3.45 -11.41
C LEU A 100 17.19 -1.98 -11.87
N ILE A 101 18.18 -1.13 -11.58
CA ILE A 101 18.24 0.27 -12.04
C ILE A 101 18.33 0.35 -13.57
N LYS A 102 19.07 -0.59 -14.17
CA LYS A 102 19.23 -0.69 -15.61
C LYS A 102 18.09 -1.45 -16.29
N LEU A 103 17.06 -1.84 -15.56
CA LEU A 103 15.91 -2.49 -16.15
C LEU A 103 15.27 -1.52 -17.15
N ARG A 104 15.19 -1.96 -18.41
CA ARG A 104 14.56 -1.22 -19.50
C ARG A 104 13.49 -2.14 -20.05
N PRO A 105 12.22 -1.95 -19.65
CA PRO A 105 11.12 -2.63 -20.28
C PRO A 105 11.16 -2.27 -21.77
N GLU A 106 11.50 -3.22 -22.64
CA GLU A 106 11.63 -2.94 -24.07
C GLU A 106 10.22 -2.92 -24.71
N TYR A 107 9.80 -1.79 -25.27
CA TYR A 107 8.63 -1.74 -26.16
C TYR A 107 9.07 -2.13 -27.56
N THR A 108 9.01 -3.42 -27.87
CA THR A 108 9.08 -3.85 -29.26
C THR A 108 7.69 -4.28 -29.71
N GLU A 109 7.28 -3.81 -30.89
CA GLU A 109 5.95 -4.01 -31.49
C GLU A 109 5.63 -5.48 -31.83
N ALA A 110 6.49 -6.43 -31.43
CA ALA A 110 6.39 -7.85 -31.77
C ALA A 110 6.70 -8.79 -30.59
N LYS A 111 6.35 -8.41 -29.35
CA LYS A 111 6.44 -9.35 -28.21
C LYS A 111 5.16 -10.18 -28.08
N ASP A 112 5.32 -11.49 -27.93
CA ASP A 112 4.22 -12.37 -27.51
C ASP A 112 4.02 -12.33 -25.98
N VAL A 113 2.89 -12.91 -25.53
CA VAL A 113 2.51 -12.93 -24.11
C VAL A 113 3.58 -13.63 -23.25
N ALA A 114 4.12 -14.75 -23.71
CA ALA A 114 5.11 -15.53 -22.98
C ALA A 114 6.42 -14.75 -22.77
N SER A 115 6.83 -13.97 -23.77
CA SER A 115 8.02 -13.12 -23.73
C SER A 115 7.86 -11.98 -22.71
N LEU A 116 6.70 -11.33 -22.69
CA LEU A 116 6.39 -10.29 -21.70
C LEU A 116 6.27 -10.86 -20.28
N GLN A 117 5.63 -12.01 -20.12
CA GLN A 117 5.58 -12.70 -18.82
C GLN A 117 6.99 -12.99 -18.31
N LYS A 118 7.86 -13.54 -19.15
CA LYS A 118 9.25 -13.82 -18.80
C LYS A 118 10.04 -12.56 -18.42
N GLU A 119 9.81 -11.44 -19.10
CA GLU A 119 10.43 -10.16 -18.77
C GLU A 119 10.01 -9.65 -17.39
N ILE A 120 8.72 -9.76 -17.07
CA ILE A 120 8.19 -9.38 -15.75
C ILE A 120 8.68 -10.33 -14.67
N ASP A 121 8.70 -11.64 -14.93
CA ASP A 121 9.27 -12.64 -14.01
C ASP A 121 10.75 -12.35 -13.74
N ASN A 122 11.52 -11.96 -14.76
CA ASN A 122 12.91 -11.56 -14.62
C ASN A 122 13.06 -10.26 -13.81
N ALA A 123 12.16 -9.29 -14.00
CA ALA A 123 12.14 -8.04 -13.22
C ALA A 123 11.85 -8.32 -11.74
N ILE A 124 10.86 -9.18 -11.45
CA ILE A 124 10.52 -9.64 -10.11
C ILE A 124 11.70 -10.39 -9.49
N ALA A 125 12.32 -11.32 -10.22
CA ALA A 125 13.48 -12.06 -9.74
C ALA A 125 14.68 -11.13 -9.45
N SER A 126 14.89 -10.12 -10.29
CA SER A 126 15.94 -9.10 -10.10
C SER A 126 15.67 -8.26 -8.86
N TYR A 127 14.42 -7.86 -8.62
CA TYR A 127 14.01 -7.19 -7.39
C TYR A 127 14.23 -8.08 -6.15
N ILE A 128 13.77 -9.33 -6.16
CA ILE A 128 13.95 -10.26 -5.04
C ILE A 128 15.43 -10.45 -4.72
N LYS A 129 16.27 -10.58 -5.75
CA LYS A 129 17.72 -10.70 -5.59
C LYS A 129 18.32 -9.41 -5.01
N ALA A 130 17.98 -8.24 -5.54
CA ALA A 130 18.42 -6.96 -5.02
C ALA A 130 17.99 -6.76 -3.56
N TRP A 131 16.75 -7.11 -3.21
CA TRP A 131 16.25 -7.10 -1.84
C TRP A 131 17.05 -8.03 -0.92
N SER A 132 17.48 -9.19 -1.41
CA SER A 132 18.27 -10.14 -0.60
C SER A 132 19.71 -9.67 -0.36
N GLU A 133 20.30 -8.94 -1.30
CA GLU A 133 21.69 -8.48 -1.29
C GLU A 133 21.86 -7.09 -0.64
N GLU A 134 20.97 -6.15 -0.94
CA GLU A 134 21.04 -4.77 -0.44
C GLU A 134 20.22 -4.58 0.84
N TYR A 135 20.87 -4.16 1.92
CA TYR A 135 20.20 -3.98 3.21
C TYR A 135 19.24 -2.79 3.21
N TRP A 136 19.54 -1.72 2.46
CA TRP A 136 18.65 -0.56 2.34
C TRP A 136 17.25 -0.94 1.80
N LEU A 137 17.16 -1.87 0.85
CA LEU A 137 15.87 -2.36 0.33
C LEU A 137 15.07 -3.18 1.36
N ARG A 138 15.71 -3.68 2.41
CA ARG A 138 15.06 -4.43 3.49
C ARG A 138 14.76 -3.57 4.70
N ALA A 139 15.53 -2.52 4.95
CA ALA A 139 15.42 -1.73 6.16
C ALA A 139 14.14 -0.90 6.15
N GLY A 140 13.34 -1.00 7.22
CA GLY A 140 12.22 -0.09 7.46
C GLY A 140 12.65 1.37 7.63
N TRP A 141 13.90 1.59 8.09
CA TRP A 141 14.56 2.89 8.15
C TRP A 141 14.63 3.60 6.79
N ALA A 142 14.58 2.87 5.68
CA ALA A 142 14.54 3.50 4.36
C ALA A 142 13.30 4.39 4.15
N TYR A 143 12.20 4.15 4.86
CA TYR A 143 11.01 5.01 4.83
C TYR A 143 11.12 6.26 5.71
N GLN A 144 12.16 6.36 6.53
CA GLN A 144 12.47 7.55 7.30
C GLN A 144 13.32 8.54 6.47
N GLU A 145 13.48 9.76 6.97
CA GLU A 145 14.53 10.71 6.58
C GLU A 145 14.53 11.26 5.13
N GLY A 146 13.58 10.86 4.27
CA GLY A 146 13.54 11.29 2.87
C GLY A 146 14.43 10.45 1.95
N ALA A 147 14.84 9.25 2.40
CA ALA A 147 15.66 8.34 1.59
C ALA A 147 14.93 7.76 0.36
N PHE A 148 13.61 7.91 0.26
CA PHE A 148 12.80 7.58 -0.93
C PHE A 148 12.41 8.81 -1.78
N LEU A 149 12.99 10.00 -1.55
CA LEU A 149 12.76 11.13 -2.45
C LEU A 149 13.34 10.81 -3.83
N SER A 150 12.62 11.15 -4.89
CA SER A 150 12.96 10.76 -6.27
C SER A 150 14.38 11.18 -6.68
N GLU A 151 14.83 12.34 -6.23
CA GLU A 151 16.13 12.94 -6.54
C GLU A 151 17.26 12.43 -5.63
N THR A 152 16.97 11.53 -4.69
CA THR A 152 17.97 10.98 -3.76
C THR A 152 19.04 10.22 -4.54
N ILE A 153 20.30 10.62 -4.38
CA ILE A 153 21.44 10.04 -5.10
C ILE A 153 21.82 8.68 -4.52
N LEU A 154 22.08 7.70 -5.37
CA LEU A 154 22.54 6.37 -4.96
C LEU A 154 24.07 6.25 -5.08
N LEU A 155 24.74 6.14 -3.94
CA LEU A 155 26.18 5.94 -3.84
C LEU A 155 26.48 4.48 -3.50
N ASP A 156 27.45 3.87 -4.17
CA ASP A 156 27.94 2.55 -3.75
C ASP A 156 28.79 2.62 -2.48
N SER A 157 29.22 1.46 -1.99
CA SER A 157 30.09 1.30 -0.83
C SER A 157 31.39 2.12 -0.88
N ASP A 158 31.87 2.51 -2.07
CA ASP A 158 33.06 3.34 -2.28
C ASP A 158 32.73 4.81 -2.55
N GLY A 159 31.47 5.22 -2.39
CA GLY A 159 31.04 6.59 -2.67
C GLY A 159 31.07 6.93 -4.16
N LYS A 160 31.02 5.94 -5.05
CA LYS A 160 30.89 6.17 -6.49
C LYS A 160 29.41 6.31 -6.84
N MET A 161 29.16 7.16 -7.83
CA MET A 161 27.86 7.26 -8.49
C MET A 161 27.83 6.30 -9.68
N LEU A 162 26.68 5.67 -9.92
CA LEU A 162 26.45 4.91 -11.15
C LEU A 162 26.02 5.91 -12.23
N SER A 163 26.86 6.13 -13.23
CA SER A 163 26.54 6.99 -14.38
C SER A 163 26.18 6.17 -15.62
N GLY A 164 25.33 6.74 -16.47
CA GLY A 164 24.89 6.12 -17.72
C GLY A 164 24.02 7.08 -18.54
N PRO A 165 23.99 6.94 -19.87
CA PRO A 165 23.21 7.81 -20.75
C PRO A 165 21.70 7.63 -20.58
N ASP A 166 21.25 6.48 -20.08
CA ASP A 166 19.85 6.10 -20.01
C ASP A 166 19.19 6.40 -18.66
N LEU A 167 19.84 7.20 -17.81
CA LEU A 167 19.31 7.59 -16.49
C LEU A 167 18.31 8.74 -16.64
N SER A 168 17.27 8.72 -15.81
CA SER A 168 16.02 9.47 -16.00
C SER A 168 16.06 10.90 -15.48
N VAL A 169 16.72 11.14 -14.33
CA VAL A 169 16.68 12.43 -13.63
C VAL A 169 17.99 13.20 -13.71
N ALA A 170 19.12 12.50 -13.70
CA ALA A 170 20.45 13.08 -13.67
C ALA A 170 21.46 12.23 -14.46
N ASP A 171 22.71 12.69 -14.54
CA ASP A 171 23.84 11.94 -15.09
C ASP A 171 24.33 10.79 -14.18
N HIS A 172 23.63 10.56 -13.08
CA HIS A 172 23.89 9.55 -12.07
C HIS A 172 22.59 8.95 -11.52
N ALA A 173 22.68 7.71 -11.03
CA ALA A 173 21.53 6.96 -10.56
C ALA A 173 20.95 7.58 -9.29
N THR A 174 19.63 7.71 -9.31
CA THR A 174 18.79 8.20 -8.22
C THR A 174 17.75 7.15 -7.83
N VAL A 175 17.01 7.39 -6.75
CA VAL A 175 15.85 6.56 -6.38
C VAL A 175 14.83 6.50 -7.51
N SER A 176 14.63 7.59 -8.28
CA SER A 176 13.72 7.57 -9.42
C SER A 176 14.12 6.53 -10.47
N ASP A 177 15.43 6.34 -10.72
CA ASP A 177 15.92 5.33 -11.67
C ASP A 177 15.65 3.89 -11.21
N LEU A 178 15.51 3.69 -9.91
CA LEU A 178 15.10 2.43 -9.31
C LEU A 178 13.57 2.23 -9.38
N THR A 179 12.79 3.28 -9.14
CA THR A 179 11.33 3.18 -9.00
C THR A 179 10.59 3.26 -10.33
N ASN A 180 11.10 4.02 -11.31
CA ASN A 180 10.42 4.25 -12.59
C ASN A 180 10.16 2.96 -13.38
N PRO A 181 11.14 2.04 -13.55
CA PRO A 181 10.90 0.80 -14.27
C PRO A 181 9.85 -0.08 -13.58
N ILE A 182 9.88 -0.14 -12.24
CA ILE A 182 8.91 -0.90 -11.46
C ILE A 182 7.52 -0.28 -11.52
N MET A 183 7.41 1.04 -11.40
CA MET A 183 6.16 1.78 -11.55
C MET A 183 5.55 1.54 -12.93
N HIS A 184 6.38 1.53 -13.98
CA HIS A 184 5.93 1.24 -15.33
C HIS A 184 5.35 -0.18 -15.46
N ILE A 185 6.07 -1.20 -14.99
CA ILE A 185 5.57 -2.60 -14.99
C ILE A 185 4.27 -2.70 -14.20
N THR A 186 4.18 -2.00 -13.06
CA THR A 186 2.97 -1.98 -12.22
C THR A 186 1.77 -1.44 -13.00
N GLN A 187 1.95 -0.31 -13.69
CA GLN A 187 0.90 0.31 -14.51
C GLN A 187 0.45 -0.62 -15.64
N GLN A 188 1.40 -1.26 -16.33
CA GLN A 188 1.10 -2.21 -17.39
C GLN A 188 0.31 -3.41 -16.86
N LEU A 189 0.81 -4.09 -15.81
CA LEU A 189 0.13 -5.22 -15.18
C LEU A 189 -1.28 -4.86 -14.71
N ALA A 190 -1.44 -3.71 -14.06
CA ALA A 190 -2.74 -3.27 -13.57
C ALA A 190 -3.71 -2.97 -14.72
N ALA A 191 -3.25 -2.33 -15.80
CA ALA A 191 -4.06 -2.06 -16.98
C ALA A 191 -4.47 -3.35 -17.70
N ASP A 192 -3.52 -4.26 -17.95
CA ASP A 192 -3.76 -5.56 -18.57
C ASP A 192 -4.71 -6.42 -17.73
N TYR A 193 -4.54 -6.44 -16.41
CA TYR A 193 -5.44 -7.17 -15.53
C TYR A 193 -6.85 -6.56 -15.50
N PHE A 194 -6.93 -5.23 -15.50
CA PHE A 194 -8.20 -4.54 -15.63
C PHE A 194 -8.92 -4.91 -16.94
N VAL A 195 -8.21 -4.90 -18.08
CA VAL A 195 -8.74 -5.33 -19.40
C VAL A 195 -9.22 -6.77 -19.35
N LYS A 196 -8.45 -7.69 -18.76
CA LYS A 196 -8.86 -9.08 -18.60
C LYS A 196 -10.19 -9.19 -17.85
N SER A 197 -10.32 -8.45 -16.75
CA SER A 197 -11.48 -8.49 -15.85
C SER A 197 -12.72 -7.79 -16.40
N GLN A 198 -12.55 -6.67 -17.11
CA GLN A 198 -13.63 -5.78 -17.54
C GLN A 198 -13.93 -5.87 -19.04
N GLY A 199 -13.00 -6.36 -19.85
CA GLY A 199 -13.13 -6.48 -21.30
C GLY A 199 -12.94 -5.17 -22.07
N HIS A 200 -12.42 -4.15 -21.40
CA HIS A 200 -12.07 -2.86 -22.00
C HIS A 200 -10.94 -2.20 -21.20
N GLU A 201 -10.29 -1.20 -21.79
CA GLU A 201 -9.22 -0.43 -21.14
C GLU A 201 -9.74 0.42 -19.98
N PRO A 202 -8.91 0.65 -18.95
CA PRO A 202 -9.22 1.64 -17.94
C PRO A 202 -9.12 3.05 -18.56
N GLU A 203 -10.10 3.92 -18.33
CA GLU A 203 -9.90 5.35 -18.62
C GLU A 203 -9.08 5.94 -17.47
N THR A 204 -7.78 6.13 -17.68
CA THR A 204 -6.83 6.61 -16.65
C THR A 204 -6.47 8.09 -16.82
N GLY A 205 -6.85 8.73 -17.94
CA GLY A 205 -6.39 10.06 -18.33
C GLY A 205 -4.90 10.16 -18.67
N LEU A 206 -4.15 9.06 -18.55
CA LEU A 206 -2.72 8.95 -18.81
C LEU A 206 -2.49 8.03 -20.02
N PRO A 207 -1.39 8.21 -20.77
CA PRO A 207 -1.05 7.29 -21.85
C PRO A 207 -0.87 5.88 -21.28
N ILE A 208 -1.75 4.98 -21.68
CA ILE A 208 -1.61 3.55 -21.41
C ILE A 208 -0.54 3.03 -22.39
N PRO A 209 0.37 2.14 -21.97
CA PRO A 209 1.41 1.63 -22.86
C PRO A 209 0.78 0.92 -24.07
N ASP A 210 1.36 1.08 -25.27
CA ASP A 210 0.84 0.47 -26.51
C ASP A 210 0.82 -1.08 -26.47
N SER A 211 1.46 -1.70 -25.48
CA SER A 211 1.46 -3.15 -25.21
C SER A 211 0.37 -3.62 -24.24
N ALA A 212 -0.44 -2.70 -23.69
CA ALA A 212 -1.45 -2.99 -22.68
C ALA A 212 -2.67 -3.70 -23.29
N TYR A 213 -2.53 -4.99 -23.50
CA TYR A 213 -3.58 -5.95 -23.86
C TYR A 213 -2.98 -7.34 -23.98
N LEU A 214 -1.66 -7.44 -24.24
CA LEU A 214 -0.98 -8.71 -24.42
C LEU A 214 -1.04 -9.54 -23.14
N LEU A 215 -0.75 -8.92 -21.98
CA LEU A 215 -0.80 -9.64 -20.71
C LEU A 215 -2.23 -9.88 -20.22
N SER A 216 -3.25 -9.22 -20.76
CA SER A 216 -4.65 -9.58 -20.47
C SER A 216 -4.99 -11.04 -20.85
N GLN A 217 -4.20 -11.64 -21.74
CA GLN A 217 -4.28 -13.05 -22.14
C GLN A 217 -3.55 -13.99 -21.17
N ALA A 218 -2.65 -13.49 -20.32
CA ALA A 218 -1.94 -14.28 -19.31
C ALA A 218 -2.90 -14.85 -18.26
N PRO A 219 -2.53 -15.92 -17.54
CA PRO A 219 -3.34 -16.45 -16.44
C PRO A 219 -3.65 -15.38 -15.39
N GLU A 220 -4.88 -15.36 -14.89
CA GLU A 220 -5.31 -14.34 -13.92
C GLU A 220 -4.52 -14.43 -12.61
N ASP A 221 -4.31 -15.64 -12.10
CA ASP A 221 -3.55 -15.86 -10.86
C ASP A 221 -2.11 -15.34 -10.98
N TRP A 222 -1.51 -15.44 -12.18
CA TRP A 222 -0.19 -14.87 -12.44
C TRP A 222 -0.20 -13.34 -12.42
N LEU A 223 -1.23 -12.70 -13.01
CA LEU A 223 -1.37 -11.23 -12.97
C LEU A 223 -1.55 -10.74 -11.53
N CYS A 224 -2.43 -11.38 -10.76
CA CYS A 224 -2.69 -11.08 -9.35
C CYS A 224 -1.41 -11.18 -8.52
N PHE A 225 -0.71 -12.32 -8.63
CA PHE A 225 0.52 -12.57 -7.89
C PHE A 225 1.63 -11.58 -8.28
N SER A 226 1.80 -11.30 -9.57
CA SER A 226 2.84 -10.39 -10.06
C SER A 226 2.60 -8.97 -9.57
N LEU A 227 1.35 -8.49 -9.66
CA LEU A 227 0.96 -7.17 -9.16
C LEU A 227 1.16 -7.07 -7.64
N LYS A 228 0.80 -8.12 -6.90
CA LYS A 228 1.01 -8.23 -5.44
C LYS A 228 2.49 -8.09 -5.06
N VAL A 229 3.36 -8.90 -5.68
CA VAL A 229 4.81 -8.87 -5.38
C VAL A 229 5.41 -7.51 -5.67
N ILE A 230 5.01 -6.89 -6.78
CA ILE A 230 5.52 -5.58 -7.18
C ILE A 230 5.00 -4.47 -6.25
N LEU A 231 3.73 -4.46 -5.87
CA LEU A 231 3.21 -3.49 -4.90
C LEU A 231 3.88 -3.62 -3.53
N TRP A 232 4.08 -4.86 -3.07
CA TRP A 232 4.81 -5.14 -1.82
C TRP A 232 6.29 -4.79 -1.88
N SER A 233 6.87 -4.52 -3.05
CA SER A 233 8.26 -4.04 -3.12
C SER A 233 8.43 -2.66 -2.46
N GLY A 234 7.34 -1.87 -2.40
CA GLY A 234 7.39 -0.47 -2.01
C GLY A 234 8.14 0.43 -2.99
N LEU A 235 8.52 -0.10 -4.16
CA LEU A 235 9.12 0.67 -5.26
C LEU A 235 8.06 1.14 -6.26
N ALA A 236 6.86 0.56 -6.22
CA ALA A 236 5.70 0.98 -6.98
C ALA A 236 4.96 2.10 -6.25
N TYR A 237 4.72 3.22 -6.94
CA TYR A 237 4.00 4.39 -6.41
C TYR A 237 4.52 4.94 -5.06
N PRO A 238 5.83 5.19 -4.87
CA PRO A 238 6.35 5.85 -3.67
C PRO A 238 6.02 7.35 -3.71
N LEU A 239 4.74 7.70 -3.55
CA LEU A 239 4.28 9.09 -3.60
C LEU A 239 3.83 9.57 -2.23
N ARG A 240 4.20 10.82 -1.92
CA ARG A 240 3.54 11.60 -0.87
C ARG A 240 2.03 11.56 -1.15
N ASN A 241 1.23 11.33 -0.10
CA ASN A 241 -0.24 11.24 -0.14
C ASN A 241 -0.85 9.94 -0.71
N SER A 242 -0.10 8.83 -0.77
CA SER A 242 -0.69 7.52 -1.09
C SER A 242 -0.47 6.51 0.04
N PRO A 243 -1.21 6.65 1.16
CA PRO A 243 -0.90 5.94 2.39
C PRO A 243 -0.93 4.41 2.23
N LEU A 244 -1.89 3.88 1.48
CA LEU A 244 -2.00 2.43 1.26
C LEU A 244 -0.86 1.86 0.41
N HIS A 245 -0.28 2.60 -0.54
CA HIS A 245 0.90 2.13 -1.29
C HIS A 245 2.13 2.08 -0.39
N THR A 246 2.34 3.11 0.43
CA THR A 246 3.42 3.12 1.43
C THR A 246 3.28 1.99 2.44
N LEU A 247 2.06 1.74 2.92
CA LEU A 247 1.77 0.62 3.83
C LEU A 247 1.96 -0.72 3.13
N ALA A 248 1.51 -0.92 1.89
CA ALA A 248 1.76 -2.16 1.15
C ALA A 248 3.26 -2.45 1.00
N GLY A 249 4.06 -1.43 0.70
CA GLY A 249 5.52 -1.55 0.62
C GLY A 249 6.22 -1.86 1.95
N ARG A 250 5.54 -1.69 3.09
CA ARG A 250 6.04 -2.05 4.43
C ARG A 250 6.18 -3.56 4.59
N GLU A 251 5.37 -4.36 3.91
CA GLU A 251 5.33 -5.82 4.05
C GLU A 251 6.73 -6.45 3.89
N ASN A 252 7.51 -5.96 2.92
CA ASN A 252 8.87 -6.44 2.67
C ASN A 252 9.96 -5.68 3.44
N ARG A 253 9.60 -4.84 4.43
CA ARG A 253 10.57 -4.15 5.28
C ARG A 253 10.70 -4.80 6.65
N LYS A 254 11.91 -4.72 7.19
CA LYS A 254 12.31 -5.27 8.47
C LYS A 254 12.54 -4.13 9.46
N PHE A 255 12.00 -4.32 10.66
CA PHE A 255 12.15 -3.45 11.80
C PHE A 255 12.70 -4.27 12.96
N GLU A 256 13.70 -3.76 13.66
CA GLU A 256 14.28 -4.42 14.83
C GLU A 256 13.39 -4.23 16.06
N VAL A 257 12.83 -3.03 16.21
CA VAL A 257 11.79 -2.71 17.19
C VAL A 257 10.42 -2.79 16.50
N LYS A 258 9.47 -3.54 17.08
CA LYS A 258 8.15 -3.77 16.46
C LYS A 258 7.38 -2.48 16.23
N GLN A 259 7.43 -1.55 17.20
CA GLN A 259 6.75 -0.26 17.18
C GLN A 259 7.26 0.65 16.04
N ASP A 260 8.52 0.49 15.61
CA ASP A 260 9.09 1.24 14.48
C ASP A 260 8.39 0.91 13.17
N GLY A 261 7.71 -0.24 13.09
CA GLY A 261 6.82 -0.57 11.98
C GLY A 261 5.65 0.40 11.82
N CYS A 262 5.34 1.21 12.83
CA CYS A 262 4.40 2.34 12.74
C CYS A 262 5.15 3.67 12.81
N TRP A 263 5.98 3.85 13.84
CA TRP A 263 6.67 5.12 14.10
C TRP A 263 7.64 5.53 12.99
N GLY A 264 8.29 4.57 12.34
CA GLY A 264 9.16 4.84 11.20
C GLY A 264 8.44 5.29 9.93
N LEU A 265 7.11 5.21 9.89
CA LEU A 265 6.32 5.64 8.73
C LEU A 265 5.73 7.04 8.91
N VAL A 266 5.82 7.64 10.11
CA VAL A 266 5.25 8.96 10.43
C VAL A 266 5.72 10.05 9.46
N GLY A 267 7.01 10.06 9.11
CA GLY A 267 7.59 11.06 8.20
C GLY A 267 7.07 10.94 6.77
N ILE A 268 7.18 9.76 6.16
CA ILE A 268 6.74 9.53 4.77
C ILE A 268 5.22 9.68 4.61
N LEU A 269 4.44 9.38 5.65
CA LEU A 269 2.99 9.58 5.70
C LEU A 269 2.59 10.97 6.23
N GLY A 270 3.54 11.89 6.45
CA GLY A 270 3.25 13.27 6.83
C GLY A 270 2.39 13.44 8.09
N LEU A 271 2.44 12.50 9.04
CA LEU A 271 1.60 12.52 10.23
C LEU A 271 2.13 13.54 11.25
N THR A 272 1.40 14.65 11.44
CA THR A 272 1.88 15.79 12.24
C THR A 272 1.37 15.83 13.70
N ASN A 273 0.21 15.22 13.98
CA ASN A 273 -0.46 15.29 15.28
C ASN A 273 -0.51 13.94 16.00
N ILE A 274 0.63 13.25 16.08
CA ILE A 274 0.74 11.97 16.77
C ILE A 274 1.85 12.02 17.82
N GLU A 275 1.55 11.52 19.01
CA GLU A 275 2.52 11.37 20.10
C GLU A 275 3.26 10.04 19.93
N ILE A 276 4.59 10.11 19.79
CA ILE A 276 5.47 8.95 19.70
C ILE A 276 5.94 8.58 21.11
N THR A 277 5.73 7.32 21.50
CA THR A 277 6.17 6.79 22.79
C THR A 277 6.67 5.35 22.67
N TYR A 278 7.65 5.01 23.52
CA TYR A 278 8.28 3.69 23.64
C TYR A 278 8.25 3.16 25.08
N ASP A 279 7.44 3.77 25.97
CA ASP A 279 7.44 3.49 27.41
C ASP A 279 7.24 1.98 27.70
N GLU A 280 8.12 1.42 28.53
CA GLU A 280 8.36 -0.02 28.67
C GLU A 280 7.37 -0.72 29.60
N GLU A 281 6.73 0.01 30.52
CA GLU A 281 5.90 -0.64 31.54
C GLU A 281 4.46 -0.95 31.10
N ASP A 282 3.93 -0.32 30.04
CA ASP A 282 2.51 -0.49 29.66
C ASP A 282 2.17 -0.35 28.15
N PHE A 283 3.11 -0.06 27.24
CA PHE A 283 2.74 0.29 25.85
C PHE A 283 2.79 -0.89 24.87
N LEU A 284 1.64 -1.55 24.68
CA LEU A 284 1.48 -2.69 23.78
C LEU A 284 1.54 -2.26 22.29
N MET A 285 1.91 -3.19 21.41
CA MET A 285 1.89 -2.94 19.97
C MET A 285 0.48 -2.64 19.47
N GLU A 286 -0.54 -3.23 20.09
CA GLU A 286 -1.95 -2.92 19.83
C GLU A 286 -2.26 -1.43 20.05
N ASP A 287 -1.78 -0.83 21.14
CA ASP A 287 -2.00 0.59 21.41
C ASP A 287 -1.25 1.48 20.41
N THR A 288 -0.02 1.08 20.04
CA THR A 288 0.76 1.73 18.98
C THR A 288 -0.02 1.74 17.68
N LYS A 289 -0.54 0.58 17.26
CA LYS A 289 -1.33 0.41 16.04
C LYS A 289 -2.62 1.22 16.10
N ALA A 290 -3.36 1.19 17.20
CA ALA A 290 -4.62 1.93 17.34
C ALA A 290 -4.39 3.45 17.23
N ARG A 291 -3.36 4.00 17.88
CA ARG A 291 -3.01 5.43 17.78
C ARG A 291 -2.57 5.80 16.36
N PHE A 292 -1.73 4.97 15.75
CA PHE A 292 -1.24 5.21 14.40
C PHE A 292 -2.37 5.15 13.37
N PHE A 293 -3.24 4.13 13.46
CA PHE A 293 -4.40 4.00 12.59
C PHE A 293 -5.39 5.14 12.76
N ARG A 294 -5.63 5.61 13.99
CA ARG A 294 -6.42 6.81 14.25
C ARG A 294 -5.86 8.03 13.52
N ALA A 295 -4.57 8.28 13.64
CA ALA A 295 -3.93 9.42 12.98
C ALA A 295 -4.03 9.33 11.45
N LEU A 296 -3.93 8.12 10.88
CA LEU A 296 -4.16 7.88 9.46
C LEU A 296 -5.61 8.20 9.05
N ILE A 297 -6.61 7.74 9.80
CA ILE A 297 -8.01 8.05 9.51
C ILE A 297 -8.26 9.55 9.63
N ASP A 298 -7.74 10.21 10.66
CA ASP A 298 -7.92 11.66 10.86
C ASP A 298 -7.32 12.46 9.70
N MET A 299 -6.16 12.07 9.16
CA MET A 299 -5.49 12.76 8.07
C MET A 299 -6.03 12.40 6.68
N TYR A 300 -6.22 11.12 6.41
CA TYR A 300 -6.45 10.58 5.06
C TYR A 300 -7.90 10.14 4.82
N GLN A 301 -8.72 10.03 5.87
CA GLN A 301 -10.15 9.68 5.77
C GLN A 301 -10.36 8.43 4.90
N TRP A 302 -11.19 8.53 3.86
CA TRP A 302 -11.57 7.42 2.99
C TRP A 302 -10.41 6.78 2.23
N GLU A 303 -9.28 7.48 2.04
CA GLU A 303 -8.11 6.95 1.33
C GLU A 303 -7.53 5.70 2.00
N ILE A 304 -7.65 5.58 3.34
CA ILE A 304 -7.23 4.38 4.09
C ILE A 304 -8.16 3.19 3.83
N LEU A 305 -9.39 3.44 3.38
CA LEU A 305 -10.38 2.42 3.03
C LEU A 305 -10.46 2.14 1.52
N MET A 306 -9.54 2.70 0.71
CA MET A 306 -9.44 2.42 -0.73
C MET A 306 -8.78 1.06 -1.01
N MET A 307 -9.37 0.02 -0.41
CA MET A 307 -8.92 -1.36 -0.41
C MET A 307 -10.06 -2.31 -0.85
N GLY A 308 -9.69 -3.47 -1.37
CA GLY A 308 -10.65 -4.52 -1.68
C GLY A 308 -11.32 -5.08 -0.42
N PHE A 309 -12.42 -5.82 -0.61
CA PHE A 309 -13.01 -6.62 0.45
C PHE A 309 -12.00 -7.68 0.93
N PRO A 310 -11.60 -7.67 2.21
CA PRO A 310 -10.66 -8.65 2.74
C PRO A 310 -11.34 -10.01 2.92
N GLU A 311 -11.01 -10.98 2.08
CA GLU A 311 -11.55 -12.33 2.18
C GLU A 311 -10.90 -13.10 3.34
N ALA A 312 -11.69 -13.97 3.97
CA ALA A 312 -11.29 -14.65 5.21
C ALA A 312 -10.07 -15.56 5.04
N SER A 313 -9.80 -16.07 3.83
CA SER A 313 -8.63 -16.91 3.52
C SER A 313 -7.30 -16.24 3.88
N GLN A 314 -7.24 -14.90 3.78
CA GLN A 314 -6.02 -14.14 4.00
C GLN A 314 -5.65 -13.94 5.48
N PHE A 315 -6.62 -14.10 6.40
CA PHE A 315 -6.46 -13.72 7.80
C PHE A 315 -6.55 -14.93 8.73
N THR A 316 -6.08 -14.76 9.97
CA THR A 316 -6.15 -15.81 10.99
C THR A 316 -7.61 -16.21 11.27
N SER A 317 -7.83 -17.24 12.09
CA SER A 317 -9.17 -17.65 12.52
C SER A 317 -10.00 -16.53 13.18
N GLU A 318 -9.36 -15.43 13.59
CA GLU A 318 -10.01 -14.25 14.16
C GLU A 318 -10.55 -13.27 13.10
N GLY A 319 -10.23 -13.47 11.82
CA GLY A 319 -10.64 -12.62 10.70
C GLY A 319 -9.86 -11.30 10.60
N PHE A 320 -10.26 -10.45 9.64
CA PHE A 320 -9.66 -9.14 9.40
C PHE A 320 -9.97 -8.16 10.56
N LYS A 321 -8.94 -7.43 10.98
CA LYS A 321 -8.99 -6.31 11.93
C LYS A 321 -8.52 -5.02 11.24
N TRP A 322 -9.00 -3.87 11.68
CA TRP A 322 -8.62 -2.58 11.08
C TRP A 322 -7.11 -2.34 11.11
N GLU A 323 -6.46 -2.74 12.19
CA GLU A 323 -5.01 -2.62 12.35
C GLU A 323 -4.20 -3.53 11.42
N ASP A 324 -4.83 -4.50 10.75
CA ASP A 324 -4.15 -5.34 9.75
C ASP A 324 -3.78 -4.52 8.51
N VAL A 325 -4.47 -3.41 8.22
CA VAL A 325 -4.03 -2.43 7.21
C VAL A 325 -2.60 -1.96 7.45
N LEU A 326 -2.20 -1.82 8.72
CA LEU A 326 -0.86 -1.38 9.10
C LEU A 326 0.22 -2.44 8.90
N SER A 327 -0.15 -3.70 8.71
CA SER A 327 0.82 -4.77 8.45
C SER A 327 1.44 -4.66 7.06
N GLY A 328 0.70 -4.10 6.09
CA GLY A 328 1.11 -4.01 4.68
C GLY A 328 0.56 -5.14 3.81
N VAL A 329 -0.19 -6.08 4.38
CA VAL A 329 -0.83 -7.17 3.62
C VAL A 329 -1.96 -6.69 2.71
N ILE A 330 -2.50 -5.50 2.96
CA ILE A 330 -3.57 -4.89 2.17
C ILE A 330 -3.00 -4.12 0.98
N LEU A 331 -3.47 -4.45 -0.22
CA LEU A 331 -3.10 -3.80 -1.46
C LEU A 331 -4.11 -2.69 -1.83
N PRO A 332 -3.61 -1.56 -2.37
CA PRO A 332 -4.45 -0.43 -2.75
C PRO A 332 -5.23 -0.67 -4.04
N VAL A 333 -6.53 -0.36 -4.03
CA VAL A 333 -7.39 -0.39 -5.24
C VAL A 333 -6.95 0.62 -6.29
N HIS A 334 -6.26 1.68 -5.86
CA HIS A 334 -5.67 2.69 -6.75
C HIS A 334 -4.63 2.14 -7.71
N ALA A 335 -4.11 0.93 -7.51
CA ALA A 335 -3.23 0.26 -8.47
C ALA A 335 -3.86 0.20 -9.88
N PHE A 336 -5.19 0.08 -9.98
CA PHE A 336 -5.92 0.03 -11.25
C PHE A 336 -6.18 1.39 -11.91
N ALA A 337 -5.67 2.50 -11.35
CA ALA A 337 -5.62 3.83 -11.95
C ALA A 337 -6.94 4.36 -12.58
N VAL A 338 -8.09 3.98 -12.02
CA VAL A 338 -9.40 4.47 -12.49
C VAL A 338 -9.50 5.98 -12.29
N GLU A 339 -9.75 6.73 -13.37
CA GLU A 339 -9.87 8.18 -13.33
C GLU A 339 -11.10 8.64 -12.53
N VAL A 340 -10.87 9.59 -11.63
CA VAL A 340 -11.90 10.32 -10.89
C VAL A 340 -12.44 11.44 -11.77
N ARG A 341 -13.75 11.55 -11.91
CA ARG A 341 -14.41 12.64 -12.64
C ARG A 341 -15.02 13.65 -11.68
N ASP A 342 -15.08 14.90 -12.15
CA ASP A 342 -15.99 15.87 -11.58
C ASP A 342 -17.44 15.41 -11.78
N ALA A 343 -18.30 15.80 -10.84
CA ALA A 343 -19.70 15.43 -10.91
C ALA A 343 -20.35 15.95 -12.20
N PRO A 344 -21.18 15.15 -12.89
CA PRO A 344 -21.98 15.67 -13.99
C PRO A 344 -23.00 16.68 -13.46
N GLY A 345 -22.72 17.97 -13.62
CA GLY A 345 -23.52 19.08 -13.09
C GLY A 345 -23.01 19.63 -11.74
N SER A 346 -23.80 20.49 -11.07
CA SER A 346 -23.43 21.15 -9.80
C SER A 346 -23.66 20.30 -8.54
N THR A 347 -24.06 19.04 -8.66
CA THR A 347 -24.37 18.16 -7.53
C THR A 347 -23.13 17.43 -7.04
N ARG A 348 -22.40 18.08 -6.14
CA ARG A 348 -21.28 17.45 -5.41
C ARG A 348 -21.81 16.38 -4.45
N ILE A 349 -21.18 15.20 -4.44
CA ILE A 349 -21.48 14.14 -3.45
C ILE A 349 -21.09 14.66 -2.06
N ASP A 350 -22.04 14.63 -1.13
CA ASP A 350 -21.80 14.99 0.28
C ASP A 350 -21.17 13.80 1.00
N VAL A 351 -19.85 13.64 0.82
CA VAL A 351 -19.10 12.51 1.36
C VAL A 351 -19.09 12.58 2.89
N PRO A 352 -19.51 11.51 3.61
CA PRO A 352 -19.48 11.49 5.07
C PRO A 352 -18.04 11.54 5.61
N VAL A 353 -17.88 11.75 6.92
CA VAL A 353 -16.57 11.76 7.59
C VAL A 353 -16.36 10.50 8.39
N LEU A 354 -15.10 10.09 8.50
CA LEU A 354 -14.67 8.95 9.30
C LEU A 354 -14.09 9.42 10.63
N SER A 355 -14.30 8.60 11.66
CA SER A 355 -13.60 8.71 12.94
C SER A 355 -13.25 7.31 13.46
N TYR A 356 -12.18 7.21 14.25
CA TYR A 356 -11.71 5.93 14.78
C TYR A 356 -11.47 6.00 16.30
N THR A 357 -12.17 5.15 17.03
CA THR A 357 -11.99 4.88 18.47
C THR A 357 -12.17 3.39 18.70
N ASN A 358 -11.26 2.57 18.17
CA ASN A 358 -11.30 1.09 18.08
C ASN A 358 -12.23 0.53 17.01
N GLU A 359 -13.23 1.31 16.60
CA GLU A 359 -14.10 1.00 15.45
C GLU A 359 -14.14 2.21 14.52
N ILE A 360 -14.31 1.94 13.23
CA ILE A 360 -14.56 3.01 12.26
C ILE A 360 -16.02 3.45 12.37
N ARG A 361 -16.24 4.74 12.57
CA ARG A 361 -17.56 5.36 12.61
C ARG A 361 -17.71 6.34 11.46
N ILE A 362 -18.78 6.20 10.71
CA ILE A 362 -19.17 7.05 9.60
C ILE A 362 -20.23 8.04 10.10
N LYS A 363 -20.01 9.33 9.88
CA LYS A 363 -20.94 10.41 10.26
C LYS A 363 -21.23 11.33 9.10
N GLY A 364 -22.47 11.81 8.99
CA GLY A 364 -22.79 12.86 8.03
C GLY A 364 -22.13 14.18 8.43
N LYS A 365 -21.82 15.02 7.44
CA LYS A 365 -21.21 16.33 7.69
C LYS A 365 -22.22 17.31 8.28
N ASN A 366 -21.75 18.22 9.12
CA ASN A 366 -22.55 19.32 9.67
C ASN A 366 -23.84 18.85 10.38
N GLY A 367 -23.78 17.71 11.07
CA GLY A 367 -24.92 17.14 11.80
C GLY A 367 -26.00 16.50 10.90
N LYS A 368 -25.73 16.35 9.60
CA LYS A 368 -26.59 15.56 8.71
C LYS A 368 -26.48 14.07 9.04
N LYS A 369 -27.51 13.33 8.67
CA LYS A 369 -27.51 11.87 8.69
C LYS A 369 -26.59 11.30 7.61
N VAL A 370 -26.08 10.12 7.85
CA VAL A 370 -25.43 9.26 6.85
C VAL A 370 -26.52 8.62 6.00
N THR A 371 -26.48 8.85 4.69
CA THR A 371 -27.39 8.20 3.73
C THR A 371 -26.70 7.03 3.05
N LEU A 372 -27.30 5.84 3.14
CA LEU A 372 -26.85 4.65 2.44
C LEU A 372 -27.80 4.34 1.29
N TYR A 373 -27.27 3.97 0.13
CA TYR A 373 -28.04 3.76 -1.09
C TYR A 373 -28.06 2.29 -1.51
N ARG A 374 -29.15 1.88 -2.16
CA ARG A 374 -29.22 0.58 -2.81
C ARG A 374 -29.32 0.78 -4.33
N PRO A 375 -28.41 0.18 -5.12
CA PRO A 375 -28.47 0.31 -6.57
C PRO A 375 -29.73 -0.35 -7.13
N THR A 376 -30.28 0.26 -8.18
CA THR A 376 -31.34 -0.30 -9.02
C THR A 376 -30.81 -1.41 -9.93
N ASP A 377 -31.69 -2.23 -10.49
CA ASP A 377 -31.28 -3.34 -11.36
C ASP A 377 -30.49 -2.86 -12.60
N GLU A 378 -30.79 -1.67 -13.13
CA GLU A 378 -30.03 -1.08 -14.23
C GLU A 378 -28.61 -0.65 -13.83
N GLU A 379 -28.42 -0.19 -12.59
CA GLU A 379 -27.11 0.22 -12.09
C GLU A 379 -26.23 -0.98 -11.74
N LYS A 380 -26.84 -2.05 -11.24
CA LYS A 380 -26.17 -3.32 -10.94
C LYS A 380 -25.63 -4.04 -12.17
N LYS A 381 -26.17 -3.77 -13.36
CA LYS A 381 -25.71 -4.39 -14.62
C LYS A 381 -24.26 -4.07 -14.96
N CYS A 382 -23.67 -3.02 -14.39
CA CYS A 382 -22.28 -2.64 -14.63
C CYS A 382 -21.62 -2.29 -13.30
N PHE A 383 -20.79 -3.21 -12.80
CA PHE A 383 -20.06 -3.04 -11.55
C PHE A 383 -18.67 -3.67 -11.61
N ARG A 384 -17.81 -3.20 -10.72
CA ARG A 384 -16.48 -3.76 -10.45
C ARG A 384 -16.31 -3.77 -8.93
N HIS A 385 -16.30 -4.95 -8.34
CA HIS A 385 -16.08 -5.12 -6.91
C HIS A 385 -14.66 -5.60 -6.67
N TYR A 386 -13.91 -4.84 -5.88
CA TYR A 386 -12.54 -5.15 -5.57
C TYR A 386 -12.50 -6.06 -4.35
N ARG A 387 -11.77 -7.17 -4.46
CA ARG A 387 -11.62 -8.16 -3.39
C ARG A 387 -10.16 -8.50 -3.19
N GLN A 388 -9.81 -9.04 -2.05
CA GLN A 388 -8.44 -9.45 -1.79
C GLN A 388 -8.39 -10.73 -0.99
N ASP A 389 -7.56 -11.65 -1.44
CA ASP A 389 -7.22 -12.89 -0.74
C ASP A 389 -5.69 -13.14 -0.79
N ASP A 390 -5.29 -14.37 -0.50
CA ASP A 390 -3.89 -14.79 -0.53
C ASP A 390 -3.21 -14.64 -1.90
N ASP A 391 -3.94 -14.64 -3.01
CA ASP A 391 -3.35 -14.46 -4.33
C ASP A 391 -3.13 -12.98 -4.67
N GLY A 392 -3.82 -12.08 -3.96
CA GLY A 392 -3.71 -10.64 -4.11
C GLY A 392 -5.04 -9.96 -4.40
N LEU A 393 -4.95 -8.76 -4.98
CA LEU A 393 -6.11 -7.93 -5.28
C LEU A 393 -6.79 -8.42 -6.55
N LYS A 394 -8.11 -8.65 -6.49
CA LYS A 394 -8.94 -9.19 -7.56
C LYS A 394 -10.06 -8.24 -7.96
N ILE A 395 -10.49 -8.33 -9.21
CA ILE A 395 -11.68 -7.61 -9.71
C ILE A 395 -12.79 -8.61 -10.05
N ILE A 396 -13.88 -8.55 -9.29
CA ILE A 396 -15.14 -9.24 -9.61
C ILE A 396 -16.00 -8.31 -10.46
N SER A 397 -16.46 -8.80 -11.61
CA SER A 397 -17.21 -8.01 -12.57
C SER A 397 -18.45 -8.75 -13.05
N ASN A 398 -19.36 -8.00 -13.65
CA ASN A 398 -20.57 -8.49 -14.31
C ASN A 398 -20.29 -9.54 -15.42
N ARG A 399 -19.06 -9.68 -15.91
CA ARG A 399 -18.68 -10.71 -16.88
C ARG A 399 -18.60 -12.10 -16.26
N LYS A 400 -18.29 -12.19 -14.96
CA LYS A 400 -18.12 -13.44 -14.22
C LYS A 400 -19.32 -13.77 -13.35
N THR A 401 -19.88 -12.76 -12.69
CA THR A 401 -20.91 -12.94 -11.67
C THR A 401 -21.86 -11.74 -11.71
N THR A 402 -23.18 -11.99 -11.66
CA THR A 402 -24.15 -10.90 -11.51
C THR A 402 -24.13 -10.34 -10.09
N PHE A 403 -24.58 -9.10 -9.91
CA PHE A 403 -24.60 -8.46 -8.59
C PHE A 403 -25.41 -9.26 -7.56
N GLU A 404 -26.51 -9.90 -7.99
CA GLU A 404 -27.36 -10.73 -7.15
C GLU A 404 -26.77 -12.10 -6.82
N GLN A 405 -25.97 -12.68 -7.72
CA GLN A 405 -25.26 -13.94 -7.48
C GLN A 405 -24.06 -13.76 -6.54
N ASP A 406 -23.53 -12.54 -6.47
CA ASP A 406 -22.48 -12.20 -5.53
C ASP A 406 -23.04 -12.18 -4.10
N THR A 407 -22.58 -13.14 -3.30
CA THR A 407 -23.04 -13.35 -1.92
C THR A 407 -22.69 -12.19 -0.98
N THR A 408 -21.68 -11.39 -1.33
CA THR A 408 -21.25 -10.22 -0.58
C THR A 408 -22.10 -9.00 -0.97
N LEU A 409 -22.38 -8.83 -2.26
CA LEU A 409 -23.04 -7.63 -2.79
C LEU A 409 -24.56 -7.67 -2.74
N SER A 410 -25.18 -8.83 -2.89
CA SER A 410 -26.65 -9.01 -2.94
C SER A 410 -27.42 -8.34 -1.80
N PHE A 411 -26.81 -8.18 -0.63
CA PHE A 411 -27.40 -7.53 0.55
C PHE A 411 -26.70 -6.24 0.96
N SER A 412 -25.78 -5.75 0.14
CA SER A 412 -24.97 -4.58 0.45
C SER A 412 -25.73 -3.26 0.23
N TRP A 413 -25.29 -2.25 0.99
CA TRP A 413 -25.64 -0.85 0.81
C TRP A 413 -24.39 -0.06 0.40
N MET A 414 -24.57 1.07 -0.25
CA MET A 414 -23.50 1.86 -0.84
C MET A 414 -23.33 3.19 -0.13
N VAL A 415 -22.10 3.52 0.22
CA VAL A 415 -21.68 4.88 0.57
C VAL A 415 -20.98 5.49 -0.64
N PRO A 416 -21.62 6.40 -1.39
CA PRO A 416 -20.99 7.04 -2.54
C PRO A 416 -19.88 8.00 -2.11
N LEU A 417 -18.76 7.98 -2.82
CA LEU A 417 -17.60 8.83 -2.53
C LEU A 417 -17.34 9.86 -3.64
N HIS A 418 -17.12 9.40 -4.87
CA HIS A 418 -16.82 10.30 -6.00
C HIS A 418 -17.22 9.65 -7.33
N HIS A 419 -17.38 10.50 -8.35
CA HIS A 419 -17.65 10.04 -9.70
C HIS A 419 -16.37 9.52 -10.36
N ILE A 420 -16.53 8.55 -11.25
CA ILE A 420 -15.42 7.86 -11.90
C ILE A 420 -15.77 7.51 -13.34
N ASN A 421 -14.75 7.08 -14.08
CA ASN A 421 -14.92 6.43 -15.36
C ASN A 421 -15.11 4.92 -15.22
N MET A 422 -16.25 4.44 -15.71
CA MET A 422 -16.48 3.01 -15.82
C MET A 422 -15.82 2.48 -17.08
N LYS A 423 -16.07 3.13 -18.23
CA LYS A 423 -15.49 2.85 -19.55
C LYS A 423 -15.69 4.04 -20.48
N ALA A 424 -15.15 3.96 -21.70
CA ALA A 424 -15.37 4.89 -22.82
C ALA A 424 -16.77 5.53 -22.81
N GLY A 425 -16.84 6.81 -22.42
CA GLY A 425 -18.07 7.61 -22.42
C GLY A 425 -19.14 7.22 -21.40
N VAL A 426 -18.82 6.35 -20.43
CA VAL A 426 -19.74 5.90 -19.38
C VAL A 426 -19.21 6.29 -18.01
N SER A 427 -19.90 7.25 -17.39
CA SER A 427 -19.66 7.65 -16.01
C SER A 427 -20.22 6.61 -15.03
N GLY A 428 -19.58 6.51 -13.87
CA GLY A 428 -20.07 5.76 -12.71
C GLY A 428 -19.76 6.49 -11.41
N ILE A 429 -19.87 5.75 -10.31
CA ILE A 429 -19.64 6.21 -8.95
C ILE A 429 -18.82 5.15 -8.22
N ARG A 430 -17.75 5.60 -7.55
CA ARG A 430 -17.01 4.80 -6.57
C ARG A 430 -17.71 4.87 -5.22
N CYS A 431 -17.92 3.71 -4.63
CA CYS A 431 -18.59 3.53 -3.35
C CYS A 431 -17.77 2.63 -2.42
N ILE A 432 -18.06 2.72 -1.12
CA ILE A 432 -17.79 1.63 -0.18
C ILE A 432 -19.04 0.77 -0.05
N ALA A 433 -18.90 -0.55 -0.24
CA ALA A 433 -19.96 -1.50 0.02
C ALA A 433 -20.05 -1.80 1.53
N LEU A 434 -21.26 -1.78 2.07
CA LEU A 434 -21.59 -2.07 3.46
C LEU A 434 -22.49 -3.29 3.54
N ILE A 435 -22.02 -4.37 4.15
CA ILE A 435 -22.73 -5.64 4.22
C ILE A 435 -23.53 -5.69 5.52
N TYR A 436 -24.81 -6.01 5.41
CA TYR A 436 -25.71 -6.01 6.55
C TYR A 436 -25.44 -7.19 7.51
N LYS A 437 -25.14 -6.92 8.80
CA LYS A 437 -24.75 -7.96 9.78
C LYS A 437 -25.89 -8.47 10.69
N ARG A 438 -26.88 -7.65 11.13
CA ARG A 438 -28.05 -8.06 11.97
C ARG A 438 -29.00 -6.87 12.32
N PRO A 439 -30.21 -7.09 12.93
CA PRO A 439 -31.42 -6.34 12.61
C PRO A 439 -31.88 -5.20 13.54
N GLU A 440 -31.07 -4.72 14.48
CA GLU A 440 -31.50 -3.59 15.33
C GLU A 440 -31.20 -2.26 14.63
N LEU A 441 -31.98 -1.99 13.58
CA LEU A 441 -32.04 -0.69 12.93
C LEU A 441 -32.72 0.30 13.87
N SER A 442 -31.93 0.91 14.75
CA SER A 442 -32.32 2.18 15.33
C SER A 442 -31.96 3.28 14.32
N ASN A 443 -32.81 4.31 14.19
CA ASN A 443 -32.46 5.47 13.36
C ASN A 443 -31.21 6.21 13.88
N ALA A 444 -30.76 5.91 15.10
CA ALA A 444 -29.62 6.54 15.76
C ALA A 444 -28.27 5.88 15.40
N SER A 445 -28.20 4.55 15.34
CA SER A 445 -26.96 3.83 15.01
C SER A 445 -27.25 2.47 14.39
N ALA A 446 -26.45 2.12 13.38
CA ALA A 446 -26.46 0.80 12.74
C ALA A 446 -25.03 0.29 12.52
N CYS A 447 -24.86 -1.03 12.58
CA CYS A 447 -23.58 -1.70 12.36
C CYS A 447 -23.60 -2.49 11.06
N PHE A 448 -22.59 -2.28 10.22
CA PHE A 448 -22.40 -2.98 8.95
C PHE A 448 -20.99 -3.56 8.88
N ALA A 449 -20.84 -4.71 8.25
CA ALA A 449 -19.51 -5.21 7.89
C ALA A 449 -18.96 -4.44 6.67
N PHE A 450 -17.65 -4.25 6.65
CA PHE A 450 -16.95 -3.66 5.52
C PHE A 450 -16.98 -4.59 4.32
N GLY A 451 -17.46 -4.09 3.18
CA GLY A 451 -17.55 -4.82 1.92
C GLY A 451 -16.53 -4.40 0.88
N GLY A 452 -15.54 -3.58 1.20
CA GLY A 452 -14.54 -3.11 0.24
C GLY A 452 -15.03 -2.02 -0.72
N VAL A 453 -14.12 -1.55 -1.57
CA VAL A 453 -14.43 -0.63 -2.67
C VAL A 453 -15.25 -1.34 -3.75
N ILE A 454 -16.25 -0.65 -4.27
CA ILE A 454 -17.00 -1.04 -5.45
C ILE A 454 -17.24 0.16 -6.37
N ASP A 455 -17.08 -0.08 -7.66
CA ASP A 455 -17.42 0.86 -8.71
C ASP A 455 -18.71 0.42 -9.39
N ILE A 456 -19.71 1.29 -9.46
CA ILE A 456 -21.03 1.00 -10.05
C ILE A 456 -21.46 2.12 -11.00
N LYS A 457 -22.38 1.82 -11.92
CA LYS A 457 -22.91 2.83 -12.85
C LYS A 457 -23.61 4.01 -12.17
N GLY A 458 -24.25 3.78 -11.02
CA GLY A 458 -24.99 4.79 -10.28
C GLY A 458 -25.51 4.26 -8.95
N VAL A 459 -25.95 5.17 -8.09
CA VAL A 459 -26.64 4.85 -6.85
C VAL A 459 -28.14 5.11 -7.03
N GLY A 460 -28.94 4.10 -6.77
CA GLY A 460 -30.38 4.12 -7.03
C GLY A 460 -31.16 5.05 -6.12
N GLY A 461 -32.45 5.21 -6.40
CA GLY A 461 -33.35 6.06 -5.60
C GLY A 461 -33.76 5.49 -4.23
N LYS A 462 -33.43 4.22 -3.93
CA LYS A 462 -33.71 3.61 -2.63
C LYS A 462 -32.59 3.92 -1.66
N PHE A 463 -32.91 4.57 -0.55
CA PHE A 463 -31.95 4.92 0.49
C PHE A 463 -32.49 4.69 1.90
N ILE A 464 -31.57 4.65 2.86
CA ILE A 464 -31.83 4.64 4.31
C ILE A 464 -30.89 5.64 4.98
N GLU A 465 -31.27 6.14 6.16
CA GLU A 465 -30.52 7.18 6.86
C GLU A 465 -30.28 6.83 8.33
N PHE A 466 -29.09 7.16 8.81
CA PHE A 466 -28.67 6.96 10.21
C PHE A 466 -27.95 8.20 10.74
N ASP A 467 -28.04 8.45 12.05
CA ASP A 467 -27.21 9.51 12.65
C ASP A 467 -25.72 9.11 12.62
N GLU A 468 -25.42 7.83 12.82
CA GLU A 468 -24.08 7.25 12.76
C GLU A 468 -24.12 5.81 12.21
N VAL A 469 -23.09 5.41 11.47
CA VAL A 469 -22.88 4.02 11.07
C VAL A 469 -21.56 3.50 11.64
N VAL A 470 -21.59 2.36 12.31
CA VAL A 470 -20.40 1.63 12.77
C VAL A 470 -19.99 0.63 11.70
N LEU A 471 -18.71 0.63 11.35
CA LEU A 471 -18.13 -0.24 10.34
C LEU A 471 -17.25 -1.31 11.00
N ASP A 472 -17.73 -2.54 10.93
CA ASP A 472 -17.09 -3.73 11.47
C ASP A 472 -16.13 -4.32 10.41
N PRO A 473 -14.86 -4.59 10.75
CA PRO A 473 -13.89 -5.14 9.81
C PRO A 473 -14.14 -6.61 9.48
N SER A 474 -14.76 -7.37 10.39
CA SER A 474 -14.92 -8.81 10.20
C SER A 474 -16.03 -9.09 9.19
N PRO A 475 -15.87 -10.10 8.33
CA PRO A 475 -16.92 -10.51 7.41
C PRO A 475 -18.18 -10.92 8.18
N PRO A 476 -19.38 -10.86 7.56
CA PRO A 476 -20.58 -11.39 8.17
C PRO A 476 -20.37 -12.87 8.52
N LEU A 477 -20.78 -13.29 9.71
CA LEU A 477 -20.85 -14.72 10.01
C LEU A 477 -21.67 -15.40 8.90
N PRO A 478 -21.22 -16.54 8.33
CA PRO A 478 -22.02 -17.28 7.37
C PRO A 478 -23.38 -17.54 8.01
N ASN A 479 -24.44 -16.99 7.42
CA ASN A 479 -25.77 -17.10 7.99
C ASN A 479 -26.18 -18.58 7.93
N PRO A 480 -26.41 -19.26 9.06
CA PRO A 480 -26.72 -20.70 9.08
C PRO A 480 -28.05 -21.05 8.40
N ASN A 481 -28.84 -20.03 8.01
CA ASN A 481 -30.06 -20.20 7.21
C ASN A 481 -29.80 -20.22 5.68
N TYR A 482 -28.55 -20.17 5.21
CA TYR A 482 -28.22 -20.45 3.82
C TYR A 482 -28.26 -21.96 3.59
N HIS A 483 -29.47 -22.52 3.52
CA HIS A 483 -29.66 -23.83 2.91
C HIS A 483 -29.45 -23.71 1.41
N SER A 484 -28.45 -24.43 0.94
CA SER A 484 -28.39 -25.06 -0.36
C SER A 484 -29.80 -25.48 -0.81
N THR A 485 -30.20 -25.03 -2.00
CA THR A 485 -31.23 -25.72 -2.78
C THR A 485 -30.93 -27.21 -2.81
N PRO A 486 -31.93 -28.10 -2.63
CA PRO A 486 -31.69 -29.53 -2.62
C PRO A 486 -31.18 -29.95 -3.99
N GLU A 487 -30.10 -30.73 -4.01
CA GLU A 487 -29.76 -31.57 -5.14
C GLU A 487 -31.00 -32.38 -5.52
N ALA A 488 -31.38 -32.31 -6.80
CA ALA A 488 -32.37 -33.20 -7.36
C ALA A 488 -31.84 -34.63 -7.24
N SER A 489 -32.41 -35.39 -6.32
CA SER A 489 -32.29 -36.85 -6.28
C SER A 489 -33.05 -37.42 -7.47
N ASP A 490 -32.31 -37.77 -8.52
CA ASP A 490 -32.78 -38.70 -9.57
C ASP A 490 -31.76 -39.83 -9.64
N ASN A 491 -32.10 -40.96 -9.00
CA ASN A 491 -31.78 -42.33 -9.42
C ASN A 491 -32.41 -43.32 -8.43
N ASP A 492 -33.75 -43.36 -8.39
CA ASP A 492 -34.46 -44.59 -8.03
C ASP A 492 -34.99 -45.18 -9.34
N VAL A 493 -34.29 -46.22 -9.81
CA VAL A 493 -34.70 -47.07 -10.92
C VAL A 493 -35.76 -48.03 -10.41
N PRO A 494 -36.99 -48.07 -10.97
CA PRO A 494 -37.93 -49.12 -10.66
C PRO A 494 -37.58 -50.37 -11.47
N GLU A 495 -37.29 -51.48 -10.78
CA GLU A 495 -37.32 -52.82 -11.37
C GLU A 495 -38.75 -53.10 -11.90
N ALA A 496 -38.85 -53.48 -13.17
CA ALA A 496 -40.04 -54.08 -13.75
C ALA A 496 -39.97 -55.60 -13.58
N PRO A 497 -41.11 -56.28 -13.33
CA PRO A 497 -41.13 -57.72 -13.09
C PRO A 497 -41.20 -58.55 -14.38
N GLU A 498 -40.77 -59.80 -14.21
CA GLU A 498 -40.68 -60.97 -15.13
C GLU A 498 -39.39 -61.13 -15.94
#